data_AF-A0A1V6TH80-F1
#
_entry.id   AF-A0A1V6TH80-F1
#
_cell.length_a   1.000
_cell.length_b   1.000
_cell.length_c   1.000
_cell.angle_alpha   90.00
_cell.angle_beta   90.00
_cell.angle_gamma   90.00
#
_symmetry.space_group_name_H-M   'P 1'
#
loop_
_entity.id
_entity.type
_entity.pdbx_description
1 polymer ?
#
loop_
_entity_poly.entity_id
_entity_poly.type
_entity_poly.pdbx_seq_one_letter_code
_entity_poly.pdbx_strand_id
1 'polypeptide(L)'
;MPPIPHWQLPSLYWVSRIEHPPTWRVIFLLPLEEKEVDHFMEKLVDIDNNWPDRPDAKPRRLLEVPWVHDFIPDSSIIAPMFTQAEESPLIFIDEQSKRDDTALLLYCSEDKKNHCTLRVPINRANLMLSAAAEEKIVLEGEEFHPVGYDVPAIMKQGQQQVQETYPIFIIAPMTPEEIERLKTYAEERMVDEYEYTEWFYVAEKLETHDMKGLTAWFESPQCNFQTPPFYFMALDRWSLEIANDKEKVTDEWAECIVASDQGAEYILEDDNGHRYVTWRGGFGYDRWSFDEGTMTCMQLEQANESFMELFQEPEFVYWKAFQTWADKTPNPHGEGFDFPKGRSYWPRVDKDE
;
A
#
# COMPACT_ATOMS: atom_id res chain seq x y z
N MET A 1 -8.62 -18.21 6.66
CA MET A 1 -7.56 -17.33 6.12
C MET A 1 -7.40 -16.19 7.12
N PRO A 2 -6.18 -15.82 7.54
CA PRO A 2 -5.99 -14.66 8.39
C PRO A 2 -6.47 -13.40 7.66
N PRO A 3 -7.03 -12.40 8.37
CA PRO A 3 -7.42 -11.13 7.75
C PRO A 3 -6.17 -10.44 7.19
N ILE A 4 -6.31 -9.81 6.01
CA ILE A 4 -5.24 -9.01 5.42
C ILE A 4 -5.15 -7.71 6.21
N PRO A 5 -3.97 -7.35 6.75
CA PRO A 5 -3.80 -6.05 7.37
C PRO A 5 -4.04 -4.93 6.34
N HIS A 6 -4.78 -3.90 6.73
CA HIS A 6 -5.15 -2.81 5.81
C HIS A 6 -3.94 -2.09 5.20
N TRP A 7 -2.83 -2.02 5.92
CA TRP A 7 -1.57 -1.41 5.47
C TRP A 7 -0.82 -2.22 4.40
N GLN A 8 -1.24 -3.47 4.13
CA GLN A 8 -0.75 -4.26 2.99
C GLN A 8 -1.63 -4.10 1.74
N LEU A 9 -2.76 -3.41 1.84
CA LEU A 9 -3.69 -3.21 0.73
C LEU A 9 -3.25 -2.03 -0.15
N PRO A 10 -3.63 -2.02 -1.44
CA PRO A 10 -3.38 -0.87 -2.29
C PRO A 10 -4.14 0.36 -1.79
N SER A 11 -3.41 1.46 -1.63
CA SER A 11 -3.98 2.80 -1.48
C SER A 11 -4.39 3.32 -2.86
N LEU A 12 -5.68 3.48 -3.08
CA LEU A 12 -6.22 3.97 -4.34
C LEU A 12 -6.31 5.50 -4.30
N TYR A 13 -5.58 6.19 -5.19
CA TYR A 13 -5.69 7.65 -5.27
C TYR A 13 -7.03 8.06 -5.87
N TRP A 14 -7.42 9.30 -5.65
CA TRP A 14 -8.51 9.88 -6.42
C TRP A 14 -8.01 10.23 -7.83
N VAL A 15 -8.54 9.59 -8.87
CA VAL A 15 -8.28 10.01 -10.25
C VAL A 15 -9.25 11.15 -10.55
N SER A 16 -8.69 12.28 -10.97
CA SER A 16 -9.43 13.52 -11.10
C SER A 16 -10.65 13.38 -12.00
N ARG A 17 -11.80 13.88 -11.53
CA ARG A 17 -13.03 14.05 -12.36
C ARG A 17 -12.82 14.94 -13.59
N ILE A 18 -11.68 15.64 -13.69
CA ILE A 18 -11.31 16.48 -14.83
C ILE A 18 -11.00 15.62 -16.07
N GLU A 19 -10.55 14.37 -15.90
CA GLU A 19 -10.53 13.41 -17.00
C GLU A 19 -11.96 13.04 -17.37
N HIS A 20 -12.39 13.44 -18.57
CA HIS A 20 -13.69 13.06 -19.11
C HIS A 20 -13.50 12.13 -20.32
N PRO A 21 -13.98 10.87 -20.24
CA PRO A 21 -14.67 10.24 -19.10
C PRO A 21 -13.72 9.78 -17.97
N PRO A 22 -14.18 9.73 -16.70
CA PRO A 22 -13.39 9.23 -15.57
C PRO A 22 -12.95 7.78 -15.74
N THR A 23 -11.80 7.39 -15.22
CA THR A 23 -11.24 6.04 -15.42
C THR A 23 -11.71 5.05 -14.33
N TRP A 24 -12.11 3.83 -14.72
CA TRP A 24 -12.42 2.74 -13.78
C TRP A 24 -11.19 1.91 -13.43
N ARG A 25 -11.11 1.46 -12.18
CA ARG A 25 -10.05 0.54 -11.73
C ARG A 25 -10.60 -0.88 -11.67
N VAL A 26 -9.81 -1.81 -12.19
CA VAL A 26 -10.11 -3.24 -12.22
C VAL A 26 -9.11 -3.96 -11.32
N ILE A 27 -9.59 -4.44 -10.18
CA ILE A 27 -8.78 -5.13 -9.17
C ILE A 27 -8.93 -6.63 -9.36
N PHE A 28 -7.83 -7.31 -9.69
CA PHE A 28 -7.82 -8.74 -9.96
C PHE A 28 -7.49 -9.54 -8.69
N LEU A 29 -8.48 -9.89 -7.88
CA LEU A 29 -8.32 -10.56 -6.57
C LEU A 29 -7.88 -12.03 -6.64
N LEU A 30 -7.12 -12.40 -7.67
CA LEU A 30 -6.55 -13.72 -7.87
C LEU A 30 -5.30 -13.61 -8.75
N PRO A 31 -4.29 -14.48 -8.56
CA PRO A 31 -3.17 -14.56 -9.49
C PRO A 31 -3.65 -14.98 -10.88
N LEU A 32 -3.31 -14.18 -11.90
CA LEU A 32 -3.62 -14.44 -13.30
C LEU A 32 -2.37 -14.34 -14.16
N GLU A 33 -2.32 -15.15 -15.22
CA GLU A 33 -1.34 -14.95 -16.28
C GLU A 33 -1.65 -13.68 -17.08
N GLU A 34 -0.63 -13.08 -17.71
CA GLU A 34 -0.77 -11.84 -18.51
C GLU A 34 -1.91 -11.93 -19.54
N LYS A 35 -2.00 -13.06 -20.24
CA LYS A 35 -3.06 -13.32 -21.25
C LYS A 35 -4.45 -13.45 -20.65
N GLU A 36 -4.57 -13.93 -19.42
CA GLU A 36 -5.85 -14.02 -18.72
C GLU A 36 -6.31 -12.62 -18.32
N VAL A 37 -5.39 -11.77 -17.85
CA VAL A 37 -5.68 -10.36 -17.57
C VAL A 37 -6.14 -9.65 -18.84
N ASP A 38 -5.39 -9.77 -19.94
CA ASP A 38 -5.76 -9.17 -21.23
C ASP A 38 -7.17 -9.59 -21.64
N HIS A 39 -7.48 -10.89 -21.57
CA HIS A 39 -8.78 -11.45 -21.90
C HIS A 39 -9.92 -10.84 -21.05
N PHE A 40 -9.71 -10.69 -19.74
CA PHE A 40 -10.72 -10.04 -18.88
C PHE A 40 -10.89 -8.56 -19.20
N MET A 41 -9.80 -7.83 -19.44
CA MET A 41 -9.85 -6.40 -19.79
C MET A 41 -10.55 -6.19 -21.14
N GLU A 42 -10.29 -7.05 -22.13
CA GLU A 42 -11.01 -7.05 -23.41
C GLU A 42 -12.51 -7.29 -23.21
N LYS A 43 -12.89 -8.27 -22.38
CA LYS A 43 -14.30 -8.55 -22.06
C LYS A 43 -15.00 -7.40 -21.35
N LEU A 44 -14.32 -6.72 -20.42
CA LEU A 44 -14.86 -5.56 -19.70
C LEU A 44 -15.04 -4.33 -20.62
N VAL A 45 -14.25 -4.26 -21.68
CA VAL A 45 -14.35 -3.23 -22.73
C VAL A 45 -15.45 -3.55 -23.74
N ASP A 46 -15.72 -4.82 -23.99
CA ASP A 46 -16.74 -5.27 -24.94
C ASP A 46 -18.15 -4.80 -24.54
N ILE A 47 -18.94 -4.43 -25.54
CA ILE A 47 -20.31 -3.94 -25.34
C ILE A 47 -21.29 -5.05 -25.72
N ASP A 48 -22.10 -5.48 -24.77
CA ASP A 48 -23.20 -6.40 -25.05
C ASP A 48 -24.28 -5.73 -25.91
N ASN A 49 -24.16 -5.88 -27.23
CA ASN A 49 -25.11 -5.35 -28.21
C ASN A 49 -26.47 -6.07 -28.17
N ASN A 50 -26.56 -7.24 -27.53
CA ASN A 50 -27.80 -7.98 -27.39
C ASN A 50 -28.52 -7.67 -26.06
N TRP A 51 -27.99 -6.77 -25.23
CA TRP A 51 -28.59 -6.40 -23.95
C TRP A 51 -29.90 -5.60 -24.16
N PRO A 52 -31.07 -6.20 -23.86
CA PRO A 52 -32.34 -5.47 -23.92
C PRO A 52 -32.34 -4.35 -22.87
N ASP A 53 -32.80 -3.17 -23.24
CA ASP A 53 -32.83 -1.98 -22.35
C ASP A 53 -31.45 -1.54 -21.85
N ARG A 54 -30.40 -1.72 -22.68
CA ARG A 54 -29.05 -1.22 -22.42
C ARG A 54 -29.10 0.26 -22.00
N PRO A 55 -28.48 0.65 -20.87
CA PRO A 55 -28.48 2.03 -20.45
C PRO A 55 -27.73 2.91 -21.47
N ASP A 56 -28.25 4.11 -21.70
CA ASP A 56 -27.61 5.12 -22.55
C ASP A 56 -26.45 5.78 -21.77
N ALA A 57 -25.41 5.01 -21.50
CA ALA A 57 -24.16 5.46 -20.90
C ALA A 57 -23.00 5.18 -21.86
N LYS A 58 -21.82 5.76 -21.56
CA LYS A 58 -20.60 5.46 -22.32
C LYS A 58 -19.67 4.58 -21.49
N PRO A 59 -19.09 3.51 -22.04
CA PRO A 59 -18.04 2.79 -21.35
C PRO A 59 -16.85 3.73 -21.11
N ARG A 60 -16.11 3.49 -20.02
CA ARG A 60 -14.97 4.30 -19.62
C ARG A 60 -13.67 3.53 -19.77
N ARG A 61 -12.55 4.27 -19.76
CA ARG A 61 -11.19 3.70 -19.71
C ARG A 61 -11.06 2.81 -18.47
N LEU A 62 -10.31 1.73 -18.60
CA LEU A 62 -10.03 0.80 -17.50
C LEU A 62 -8.53 0.82 -17.17
N LEU A 63 -8.21 0.83 -15.88
CA LEU A 63 -6.86 0.67 -15.33
C LEU A 63 -6.77 -0.59 -14.50
N GLU A 64 -5.78 -1.41 -14.80
CA GLU A 64 -5.48 -2.62 -14.05
C GLU A 64 -4.87 -2.30 -12.69
N VAL A 65 -5.31 -3.03 -11.67
CA VAL A 65 -4.72 -3.09 -10.34
C VAL A 65 -4.42 -4.56 -10.04
N PRO A 66 -3.14 -5.00 -10.12
CA PRO A 66 -2.76 -6.38 -9.82
C PRO A 66 -2.96 -6.71 -8.35
N TRP A 67 -3.10 -8.00 -8.04
CA TRP A 67 -3.17 -8.48 -6.68
C TRP A 67 -1.84 -9.06 -6.23
N VAL A 68 -1.26 -8.43 -5.21
CA VAL A 68 0.08 -8.74 -4.71
C VAL A 68 0.12 -9.91 -3.73
N HIS A 69 -1.04 -10.45 -3.35
CA HIS A 69 -1.11 -11.62 -2.47
C HIS A 69 -1.23 -12.92 -3.26
N ASP A 70 -0.66 -14.00 -2.71
CA ASP A 70 -0.68 -15.34 -3.29
C ASP A 70 -1.96 -16.14 -2.99
N PHE A 71 -2.95 -15.49 -2.38
CA PHE A 71 -4.22 -16.08 -2.01
C PHE A 71 -5.40 -15.22 -2.45
N ILE A 72 -6.59 -15.83 -2.53
CA ILE A 72 -7.82 -15.18 -2.95
C ILE A 72 -8.61 -14.77 -1.69
N PRO A 73 -8.90 -13.46 -1.48
CA PRO A 73 -9.69 -13.03 -0.34
C PRO A 73 -11.14 -13.52 -0.45
N ASP A 74 -11.81 -13.70 0.68
CA ASP A 74 -13.24 -13.98 0.71
C ASP A 74 -14.02 -12.77 0.16
N SER A 75 -15.05 -12.98 -0.65
CA SER A 75 -15.82 -11.87 -1.23
C SER A 75 -16.46 -10.97 -0.17
N SER A 76 -16.75 -11.53 1.01
CA SER A 76 -17.32 -10.79 2.14
C SER A 76 -16.38 -9.74 2.74
N ILE A 77 -15.06 -9.86 2.53
CA ILE A 77 -14.08 -8.90 3.07
C ILE A 77 -13.68 -7.81 2.06
N ILE A 78 -14.02 -7.96 0.77
CA ILE A 78 -13.68 -7.01 -0.29
C ILE A 78 -14.22 -5.62 0.01
N ALA A 79 -15.51 -5.50 0.34
CA ALA A 79 -16.10 -4.19 0.64
C ALA A 79 -15.40 -3.52 1.83
N PRO A 80 -15.25 -4.16 3.02
CA PRO A 80 -14.46 -3.64 4.14
C PRO A 80 -13.05 -3.17 3.76
N MET A 81 -12.31 -3.98 2.99
CA MET A 81 -10.94 -3.70 2.57
C MET A 81 -10.81 -2.39 1.79
N PHE A 82 -11.81 -2.03 0.98
CA PHE A 82 -11.77 -0.86 0.11
C PHE A 82 -12.77 0.24 0.51
N THR A 83 -13.38 0.16 1.70
CA THR A 83 -14.26 1.21 2.23
C THR A 83 -13.58 2.57 2.41
N GLN A 84 -12.25 2.59 2.59
CA GLN A 84 -11.48 3.84 2.65
C GLN A 84 -11.20 4.43 1.26
N ALA A 85 -11.52 3.73 0.17
CA ALA A 85 -11.51 4.29 -1.17
C ALA A 85 -12.74 5.19 -1.31
N GLU A 86 -12.68 6.35 -0.66
CA GLU A 86 -13.74 7.34 -0.67
C GLU A 86 -14.09 7.67 -2.13
N GLU A 87 -15.34 7.38 -2.50
CA GLU A 87 -16.02 7.87 -3.71
C GLU A 87 -15.67 7.25 -5.07
N SER A 88 -14.77 6.26 -5.17
CA SER A 88 -14.44 5.66 -6.47
C SER A 88 -15.10 4.29 -6.67
N PRO A 89 -16.03 4.14 -7.63
CA PRO A 89 -16.52 2.83 -8.04
C PRO A 89 -15.39 1.92 -8.53
N LEU A 90 -15.42 0.64 -8.14
CA LEU A 90 -14.40 -0.35 -8.45
C LEU A 90 -15.01 -1.57 -9.13
N ILE A 91 -14.24 -2.18 -10.01
CA ILE A 91 -14.55 -3.48 -10.61
C ILE A 91 -13.58 -4.51 -10.01
N PHE A 92 -14.11 -5.62 -9.51
CA PHE A 92 -13.33 -6.73 -8.99
C PHE A 92 -13.52 -7.96 -9.88
N ILE A 93 -12.40 -8.64 -10.13
CA ILE A 93 -12.35 -9.95 -10.78
C ILE A 93 -11.84 -10.93 -9.74
N ASP A 94 -12.67 -11.92 -9.37
CA ASP A 94 -12.34 -12.97 -8.42
C ASP A 94 -12.45 -14.37 -9.05
N GLU A 95 -12.28 -15.43 -8.26
CA GLU A 95 -12.40 -16.80 -8.76
C GLU A 95 -13.79 -17.09 -9.33
N GLN A 96 -14.84 -16.48 -8.77
CA GLN A 96 -16.19 -16.63 -9.30
C GLN A 96 -16.36 -15.91 -10.64
N SER A 97 -15.74 -14.75 -10.82
CA SER A 97 -15.69 -14.03 -12.10
C SER A 97 -15.14 -14.91 -13.21
N LYS A 98 -14.08 -15.66 -12.93
CA LYS A 98 -13.47 -16.60 -13.89
C LYS A 98 -14.39 -17.77 -14.26
N ARG A 99 -15.15 -18.30 -13.30
CA ARG A 99 -16.04 -19.46 -13.51
C ARG A 99 -17.35 -19.08 -14.20
N ASP A 100 -17.95 -17.98 -13.79
CA ASP A 100 -19.34 -17.63 -14.13
C ASP A 100 -19.43 -16.55 -15.21
N ASP A 101 -18.28 -16.05 -15.69
CA ASP A 101 -18.18 -14.92 -16.64
C ASP A 101 -18.84 -13.64 -16.11
N THR A 102 -18.56 -13.33 -14.85
CA THR A 102 -19.13 -12.19 -14.12
C THR A 102 -18.05 -11.24 -13.62
N ALA A 103 -18.44 -10.06 -13.15
CA ALA A 103 -17.59 -9.14 -12.38
C ALA A 103 -18.35 -8.67 -11.14
N LEU A 104 -17.63 -8.38 -10.07
CA LEU A 104 -18.19 -7.77 -8.86
C LEU A 104 -17.95 -6.26 -8.92
N LEU A 105 -19.02 -5.48 -8.82
CA LEU A 105 -18.98 -4.03 -8.75
C LEU A 105 -19.07 -3.60 -7.29
N LEU A 106 -18.21 -2.67 -6.89
CA LEU A 106 -18.38 -1.91 -5.64
C LEU A 106 -18.68 -0.48 -6.02
N TYR A 107 -19.81 0.03 -5.55
CA TYR A 107 -20.22 1.41 -5.76
C TYR A 107 -20.83 1.97 -4.48
N CYS A 108 -20.78 3.30 -4.34
CA CYS A 108 -21.40 4.01 -3.23
C CYS A 108 -22.66 4.70 -3.77
N SER A 109 -23.81 4.48 -3.14
CA SER A 109 -25.07 5.14 -3.52
C SER A 109 -25.08 6.62 -3.12
N GLU A 110 -26.01 7.41 -3.67
CA GLU A 110 -26.12 8.87 -3.45
C GLU A 110 -26.18 9.29 -1.97
N ASP A 111 -26.67 8.43 -1.08
CA ASP A 111 -26.69 8.70 0.37
C ASP A 111 -25.28 8.67 0.99
N LYS A 112 -24.26 8.31 0.22
CA LYS A 112 -22.81 8.26 0.54
C LYS A 112 -22.45 7.51 1.82
N LYS A 113 -23.38 6.73 2.36
CA LYS A 113 -23.23 6.05 3.67
C LYS A 113 -23.08 4.55 3.54
N ASN A 114 -23.59 3.96 2.47
CA ASN A 114 -23.59 2.52 2.29
C ASN A 114 -22.88 2.17 0.97
N HIS A 115 -21.92 1.27 1.08
CA HIS A 115 -21.34 0.60 -0.07
C HIS A 115 -22.26 -0.55 -0.47
N CYS A 116 -22.53 -0.66 -1.76
CA CYS A 116 -23.27 -1.76 -2.32
C CYS A 116 -22.32 -2.59 -3.18
N THR A 117 -22.45 -3.91 -3.08
CA THR A 117 -21.79 -4.80 -4.03
C THR A 117 -22.82 -5.47 -4.93
N LEU A 118 -22.48 -5.61 -6.20
CA LEU A 118 -23.35 -6.22 -7.20
C LEU A 118 -22.53 -7.07 -8.15
N ARG A 119 -22.93 -8.33 -8.36
CA ARG A 119 -22.33 -9.19 -9.38
C ARG A 119 -23.11 -9.10 -10.68
N VAL A 120 -22.41 -8.86 -11.77
CA VAL A 120 -23.00 -8.64 -13.11
C VAL A 120 -22.26 -9.43 -14.17
N PRO A 121 -22.86 -9.72 -15.34
CA PRO A 121 -22.12 -10.24 -16.49
C PRO A 121 -20.95 -9.33 -16.84
N ILE A 122 -19.78 -9.91 -17.10
CA ILE A 122 -18.53 -9.14 -17.21
C ILE A 122 -18.58 -8.06 -18.32
N ASN A 123 -19.15 -8.39 -19.47
CA ASN A 123 -19.33 -7.47 -20.61
C ASN A 123 -20.41 -6.39 -20.40
N ARG A 124 -21.01 -6.32 -19.21
CA ARG A 124 -21.94 -5.26 -18.80
C ARG A 124 -21.37 -4.40 -17.68
N ALA A 125 -20.32 -4.86 -17.00
CA ALA A 125 -19.76 -4.23 -15.80
C ALA A 125 -19.38 -2.76 -16.01
N ASN A 126 -18.58 -2.47 -17.03
CA ASN A 126 -18.11 -1.12 -17.33
C ASN A 126 -19.29 -0.17 -17.57
N LEU A 127 -20.24 -0.58 -18.42
CA LEU A 127 -21.38 0.25 -18.79
C LEU A 127 -22.38 0.44 -17.63
N MET A 128 -22.62 -0.60 -16.83
CA MET A 128 -23.45 -0.51 -15.61
C MET A 128 -22.86 0.48 -14.62
N LEU A 129 -21.55 0.41 -14.38
CA LEU A 129 -20.87 1.34 -13.48
C LEU A 129 -20.91 2.78 -14.01
N SER A 130 -20.74 2.97 -15.32
CA SER A 130 -20.93 4.26 -15.99
C SER A 130 -22.32 4.83 -15.81
N ALA A 131 -23.35 4.01 -16.03
CA ALA A 131 -24.73 4.43 -15.90
C ALA A 131 -25.08 4.78 -14.45
N ALA A 132 -24.59 3.99 -13.48
CA ALA A 132 -24.78 4.26 -12.06
C ALA A 132 -24.10 5.56 -11.64
N ALA A 133 -22.88 5.81 -12.11
CA ALA A 133 -22.14 7.03 -11.83
C ALA A 133 -22.71 8.29 -12.52
N GLU A 134 -23.58 8.12 -13.52
CA GLU A 134 -24.34 9.19 -14.18
C GLU A 134 -25.77 9.31 -13.63
N GLU A 135 -26.10 8.60 -12.54
CA GLU A 135 -27.43 8.57 -11.90
C GLU A 135 -28.54 8.13 -12.87
N LYS A 136 -28.18 7.41 -13.95
CA LYS A 136 -29.11 6.93 -14.98
C LYS A 136 -29.79 5.63 -14.59
N ILE A 137 -29.18 4.87 -13.68
CA ILE A 137 -29.73 3.63 -13.13
C ILE A 137 -29.50 3.59 -11.63
N VAL A 138 -30.44 2.98 -10.91
CA VAL A 138 -30.22 2.53 -9.54
C VAL A 138 -29.79 1.08 -9.62
N LEU A 139 -28.58 0.81 -9.15
CA LEU A 139 -28.14 -0.56 -8.93
C LEU A 139 -28.78 -1.04 -7.62
N GLU A 140 -29.46 -2.18 -7.66
CA GLU A 140 -29.96 -2.88 -6.46
C GLU A 140 -29.00 -4.03 -6.18
N GLY A 141 -28.35 -3.99 -5.02
CA GLY A 141 -27.39 -5.00 -4.58
C GLY A 141 -27.56 -5.32 -3.10
N GLU A 142 -26.75 -6.24 -2.59
CA GLU A 142 -26.70 -6.47 -1.14
C GLU A 142 -26.03 -5.26 -0.50
N GLU A 143 -26.74 -4.60 0.42
CA GLU A 143 -26.15 -3.53 1.23
C GLU A 143 -25.13 -4.14 2.18
N PHE A 144 -23.90 -3.68 2.10
CA PHE A 144 -22.88 -4.05 3.07
C PHE A 144 -22.84 -3.00 4.15
N HIS A 145 -23.34 -3.36 5.33
CA HIS A 145 -22.98 -2.64 6.53
C HIS A 145 -21.54 -3.04 6.86
N PRO A 146 -20.59 -2.08 6.94
CA PRO A 146 -19.26 -2.41 7.40
C PRO A 146 -19.42 -3.09 8.76
N VAL A 147 -19.07 -4.38 8.84
CA VAL A 147 -18.91 -5.08 10.11
C VAL A 147 -17.99 -4.18 10.91
N GLY A 148 -18.40 -3.77 12.11
CA GLY A 148 -17.79 -2.69 12.90
C GLY A 148 -16.28 -2.83 13.06
N TYR A 149 -15.54 -2.52 12.01
CA TYR A 149 -14.28 -1.84 12.09
C TYR A 149 -14.71 -0.50 12.65
N ASP A 150 -14.56 -0.37 13.97
CA ASP A 150 -14.24 0.93 14.53
C ASP A 150 -13.01 1.37 13.75
N VAL A 151 -13.23 2.03 12.60
CA VAL A 151 -12.25 2.94 12.03
C VAL A 151 -12.03 3.87 13.19
N PRO A 152 -10.85 3.81 13.86
CA PRO A 152 -10.65 4.62 15.04
C PRO A 152 -11.02 6.05 14.64
N ALA A 153 -11.79 6.73 15.47
CA ALA A 153 -12.23 8.11 15.25
C ALA A 153 -11.04 9.12 15.21
N ILE A 154 -9.84 8.66 14.87
CA ILE A 154 -8.57 9.36 14.79
C ILE A 154 -8.62 10.46 13.72
N MET A 155 -9.47 10.37 12.70
CA MET A 155 -9.58 11.45 11.70
C MET A 155 -10.73 12.45 11.92
N LYS A 156 -11.59 12.27 12.94
CA LYS A 156 -12.72 13.18 13.19
C LYS A 156 -12.89 13.65 14.63
N GLN A 157 -12.09 13.19 15.57
CA GLN A 157 -12.00 13.80 16.90
C GLN A 157 -10.90 14.85 16.91
N GLY A 158 -11.21 16.01 17.48
CA GLY A 158 -10.37 17.21 17.40
C GLY A 158 -8.90 16.95 17.71
N GLN A 159 -8.05 17.74 17.05
CA GLN A 159 -6.59 17.84 17.19
C GLN A 159 -6.13 17.89 18.65
N GLN A 160 -6.23 16.77 19.35
CA GLN A 160 -5.31 16.47 20.41
C GLN A 160 -4.11 15.90 19.66
N GLN A 161 -3.08 16.72 19.46
CA GLN A 161 -1.77 16.26 19.00
C GLN A 161 -1.37 15.12 19.94
N VAL A 162 -1.69 13.89 19.56
CA VAL A 162 -0.96 12.74 20.06
C VAL A 162 0.42 12.98 19.51
N GLN A 163 1.32 13.36 20.39
CA GLN A 163 2.71 13.56 20.02
C GLN A 163 3.21 12.21 19.51
N GLU A 164 3.42 12.11 18.20
CA GLU A 164 3.90 10.88 17.58
C GLU A 164 5.29 10.61 18.16
N THR A 165 5.46 9.45 18.80
CA THR A 165 6.76 9.03 19.31
C THR A 165 7.55 8.42 18.17
N TYR A 166 8.86 8.66 18.15
CA TYR A 166 9.75 8.07 17.17
C TYR A 166 10.23 6.69 17.66
N PRO A 167 9.80 5.60 17.02
CA PRO A 167 10.16 4.26 17.48
C PRO A 167 11.61 3.93 17.14
N ILE A 168 12.33 3.40 18.13
CA ILE A 168 13.70 2.90 18.00
C ILE A 168 13.70 1.41 18.34
N PHE A 169 14.04 0.57 17.36
CA PHE A 169 14.07 -0.88 17.52
C PHE A 169 15.48 -1.38 17.82
N ILE A 170 15.68 -2.08 18.93
CA ILE A 170 16.91 -2.84 19.18
C ILE A 170 16.70 -4.25 18.64
N ILE A 171 17.35 -4.54 17.51
CA ILE A 171 17.14 -5.77 16.71
C ILE A 171 18.19 -6.85 16.98
N ALA A 172 19.30 -6.50 17.63
CA ALA A 172 20.31 -7.48 18.04
C ALA A 172 20.20 -7.83 19.53
N PRO A 173 20.49 -9.09 19.94
CA PRO A 173 20.46 -9.47 21.35
C PRO A 173 21.52 -8.66 22.08
N MET A 174 21.20 -8.07 23.24
CA MET A 174 22.13 -7.25 24.02
C MET A 174 21.88 -7.46 25.52
N THR A 175 22.91 -7.30 26.34
CA THR A 175 22.71 -7.28 27.80
C THR A 175 22.07 -5.95 28.24
N PRO A 176 21.41 -5.89 29.41
CA PRO A 176 20.87 -4.63 29.92
C PRO A 176 21.92 -3.50 30.01
N GLU A 177 23.18 -3.83 30.35
CA GLU A 177 24.27 -2.86 30.42
C GLU A 177 24.71 -2.36 29.03
N GLU A 178 24.66 -3.23 28.01
CA GLU A 178 24.90 -2.85 26.63
C GLU A 178 23.80 -1.92 26.11
N ILE A 179 22.54 -2.24 26.40
CA ILE A 179 21.37 -1.43 26.02
C ILE A 179 21.46 -0.04 26.66
N GLU A 180 21.73 0.03 27.96
CA GLU A 180 21.83 1.32 28.66
C GLU A 180 22.94 2.19 28.09
N ARG A 181 24.10 1.60 27.80
CA ARG A 181 25.22 2.31 27.17
C ARG A 181 24.86 2.84 25.79
N LEU A 182 24.21 2.01 24.97
CA LEU A 182 23.79 2.41 23.63
C LEU A 182 22.75 3.52 23.69
N LYS A 183 21.81 3.48 24.64
CA LYS A 183 20.84 4.54 24.90
C LYS A 183 21.52 5.86 25.26
N THR A 184 22.40 5.84 26.27
CA THR A 184 23.15 7.05 26.65
C THR A 184 23.93 7.62 25.47
N TYR A 185 24.59 6.76 24.69
CA TYR A 185 25.34 7.19 23.51
C TYR A 185 24.45 7.83 22.43
N ALA A 186 23.29 7.23 22.17
CA ALA A 186 22.32 7.75 21.20
C ALA A 186 21.72 9.08 21.68
N GLU A 187 21.26 9.16 22.92
CA GLU A 187 20.69 10.36 23.54
C GLU A 187 21.68 11.53 23.58
N GLU A 188 22.98 11.27 23.74
CA GLU A 188 24.04 12.30 23.66
C GLU A 188 24.20 12.92 22.25
N ARG A 189 23.68 12.26 21.21
CA ARG A 189 23.90 12.62 19.79
C ARG A 189 22.62 13.01 19.04
N MET A 190 21.46 12.55 19.49
CA MET A 190 20.18 12.93 18.89
C MET A 190 19.94 14.43 19.08
N VAL A 191 19.29 15.05 18.10
CA VAL A 191 18.88 16.46 18.21
C VAL A 191 17.90 16.63 19.37
N ASP A 192 18.00 17.74 20.12
CA ASP A 192 17.14 18.04 21.29
C ASP A 192 15.62 17.96 20.99
N GLU A 193 15.22 18.07 19.73
CA GLU A 193 13.82 17.97 19.29
C GLU A 193 13.27 16.53 19.34
N TYR A 194 14.14 15.53 19.55
CA TYR A 194 13.83 14.10 19.62
C TYR A 194 13.52 13.61 21.06
N GLU A 195 12.97 14.48 21.90
CA GLU A 195 12.57 14.18 23.30
C GLU A 195 11.52 13.06 23.43
N TYR A 196 10.90 12.65 22.32
CA TYR A 196 9.78 11.70 22.28
C TYR A 196 10.14 10.41 21.53
N THR A 197 11.17 9.69 22.01
CA THR A 197 11.52 8.36 21.48
C THR A 197 10.88 7.24 22.29
N GLU A 198 10.46 6.18 21.62
CA GLU A 198 10.03 4.94 22.26
C GLU A 198 10.95 3.79 21.86
N TRP A 199 11.51 3.10 22.86
CA TRP A 199 12.52 2.07 22.65
C TRP A 199 11.91 0.67 22.71
N PHE A 200 12.02 -0.07 21.62
CA PHE A 200 11.49 -1.42 21.47
C PHE A 200 12.61 -2.45 21.41
N TYR A 201 12.75 -3.27 22.47
CA TYR A 201 13.66 -4.42 22.44
C TYR A 201 12.95 -5.62 21.83
N VAL A 202 13.33 -5.97 20.60
CA VAL A 202 12.62 -6.99 19.79
C VAL A 202 13.51 -8.16 19.38
N ALA A 203 14.82 -8.10 19.64
CA ALA A 203 15.79 -9.11 19.20
C ALA A 203 15.37 -10.56 19.49
N GLU A 204 14.85 -10.86 20.68
CA GLU A 204 14.40 -12.22 21.06
C GLU A 204 13.17 -12.71 20.30
N LYS A 205 12.47 -11.81 19.60
CA LYS A 205 11.28 -12.09 18.78
C LYS A 205 11.62 -12.26 17.30
N LEU A 206 12.85 -11.90 16.89
CA LEU A 206 13.26 -11.93 15.50
C LEU A 206 13.86 -13.29 15.15
N GLU A 207 13.58 -13.79 13.94
CA GLU A 207 14.24 -14.98 13.40
C GLU A 207 15.68 -14.68 12.98
N THR A 208 15.89 -13.49 12.39
CA THR A 208 17.20 -12.93 12.03
C THR A 208 17.36 -11.55 12.65
N HIS A 209 18.57 -11.22 13.11
CA HIS A 209 18.85 -9.95 13.79
C HIS A 209 19.20 -8.83 12.80
N ASP A 210 18.34 -8.65 11.80
CA ASP A 210 18.50 -7.70 10.70
C ASP A 210 17.13 -7.11 10.30
N MET A 211 17.12 -6.25 9.28
CA MET A 211 15.89 -5.63 8.78
C MET A 211 14.90 -6.65 8.22
N LYS A 212 15.36 -7.79 7.68
CA LYS A 212 14.48 -8.87 7.19
C LYS A 212 13.71 -9.51 8.35
N GLY A 213 14.41 -9.79 9.45
CA GLY A 213 13.79 -10.34 10.65
C GLY A 213 12.82 -9.37 11.31
N LEU A 214 13.14 -8.08 11.33
CA LEU A 214 12.23 -7.03 11.82
C LEU A 214 10.96 -6.92 10.97
N THR A 215 11.11 -6.87 9.65
CA THR A 215 9.97 -6.85 8.70
C THR A 215 9.10 -8.10 8.84
N ALA A 216 9.70 -9.28 8.95
CA ALA A 216 8.96 -10.53 9.17
C ALA A 216 8.23 -10.54 10.54
N TRP A 217 8.82 -9.92 11.56
CA TRP A 217 8.16 -9.76 12.86
C TRP A 217 6.94 -8.84 12.78
N PHE A 218 6.98 -7.74 12.02
CA PHE A 218 5.80 -6.89 11.79
C PHE A 218 4.63 -7.63 11.15
N GLU A 219 4.89 -8.59 10.26
CA GLU A 219 3.87 -9.47 9.67
C GLU A 219 3.39 -10.58 10.61
N SER A 220 4.07 -10.77 11.75
CA SER A 220 3.80 -11.86 12.67
C SER A 220 2.64 -11.53 13.63
N PRO A 221 1.87 -12.53 14.08
CA PRO A 221 0.86 -12.34 15.12
C PRO A 221 1.41 -11.91 16.49
N GLN A 222 2.74 -11.93 16.68
CA GLN A 222 3.39 -11.50 17.93
C GLN A 222 3.62 -9.99 17.97
N CYS A 223 3.48 -9.32 16.82
CA CYS A 223 3.56 -7.88 16.72
C CYS A 223 2.24 -7.27 17.21
N ASN A 224 2.35 -6.32 18.14
CA ASN A 224 1.18 -5.62 18.69
C ASN A 224 0.87 -4.31 17.94
N PHE A 225 1.66 -3.96 16.93
CA PHE A 225 1.37 -2.82 16.07
C PHE A 225 0.17 -3.16 15.17
N GLN A 226 -0.86 -2.31 15.20
CA GLN A 226 -1.96 -2.41 14.23
C GLN A 226 -1.46 -2.14 12.81
N THR A 227 -0.54 -1.18 12.70
CA THR A 227 0.16 -0.78 11.48
C THR A 227 1.64 -0.57 11.81
N PRO A 228 2.58 -1.10 11.01
CA PRO A 228 3.99 -0.80 11.17
C PRO A 228 4.26 0.72 11.13
N PRO A 229 5.28 1.22 11.84
CA PRO A 229 5.65 2.63 11.74
C PRO A 229 6.01 3.03 10.30
N PHE A 230 5.63 4.23 9.86
CA PHE A 230 5.95 4.72 8.52
C PHE A 230 7.44 5.05 8.35
N TYR A 231 8.09 5.39 9.45
CA TYR A 231 9.53 5.58 9.54
C TYR A 231 9.97 5.25 10.96
N PHE A 232 11.21 4.78 11.11
CA PHE A 232 11.77 4.39 12.40
C PHE A 232 13.30 4.32 12.35
N MET A 233 13.91 4.24 13.52
CA MET A 233 15.32 3.84 13.64
C MET A 233 15.45 2.41 14.14
N ALA A 234 16.49 1.71 13.71
CA ALA A 234 16.86 0.41 14.23
C ALA A 234 18.35 0.36 14.60
N LEU A 235 18.65 -0.39 15.66
CA LEU A 235 19.98 -0.51 16.25
C LEU A 235 20.35 -1.99 16.40
N ASP A 236 21.57 -2.30 15.98
CA ASP A 236 22.10 -3.66 15.94
C ASP A 236 23.47 -3.75 16.64
N ARG A 237 24.20 -4.85 16.43
CA ARG A 237 25.53 -5.02 17.03
C ARG A 237 26.52 -3.97 16.54
N TRP A 238 26.41 -3.52 15.29
CA TRP A 238 27.29 -2.48 14.76
C TRP A 238 27.08 -1.14 15.47
N SER A 239 25.83 -0.75 15.74
CA SER A 239 25.52 0.44 16.55
C SER A 239 26.19 0.40 17.92
N LEU A 240 26.16 -0.75 18.59
CA LEU A 240 26.80 -0.95 19.89
C LEU A 240 28.34 -0.93 19.79
N GLU A 241 28.92 -1.50 18.73
CA GLU A 241 30.37 -1.46 18.51
C GLU A 241 30.88 -0.03 18.39
N ILE A 242 30.16 0.83 17.66
CA ILE A 242 30.47 2.26 17.55
C ILE A 242 30.32 2.96 18.91
N ALA A 243 29.24 2.68 19.64
CA ALA A 243 29.04 3.25 20.98
C ALA A 243 30.16 2.89 21.99
N ASN A 244 30.79 1.72 21.82
CA ASN A 244 31.89 1.25 22.65
C ASN A 244 33.24 1.86 22.30
N ASP A 245 33.42 2.26 21.04
CA ASP A 245 34.69 2.70 20.51
C ASP A 245 34.48 4.05 19.80
N LYS A 246 34.41 5.12 20.62
CA LYS A 246 34.18 6.49 20.13
C LYS A 246 35.28 6.96 19.14
N GLU A 247 36.42 6.28 19.08
CA GLU A 247 37.51 6.56 18.12
C GLU A 247 37.33 5.83 16.78
N LYS A 248 36.47 4.81 16.71
CA LYS A 248 36.06 4.13 15.47
C LYS A 248 35.01 4.88 14.67
N VAL A 249 34.63 6.10 15.08
CA VAL A 249 33.81 6.98 14.24
C VAL A 249 34.64 7.34 13.00
N THR A 250 34.52 6.52 11.96
CA THR A 250 35.06 6.74 10.64
C THR A 250 34.31 7.88 9.96
N ASP A 251 34.86 8.46 8.89
CA ASP A 251 34.17 9.45 8.05
C ASP A 251 32.86 8.91 7.43
N GLU A 252 32.60 7.60 7.52
CA GLU A 252 31.33 6.93 7.22
C GLU A 252 30.55 6.73 8.53
N TRP A 253 29.66 7.68 8.83
CA TRP A 253 28.90 7.71 10.08
C TRP A 253 27.67 6.79 9.94
N ALA A 254 27.87 5.48 10.07
CA ALA A 254 26.82 4.46 9.90
C ALA A 254 26.29 3.92 11.25
N GLU A 255 26.00 4.82 12.19
CA GLU A 255 25.73 4.51 13.61
C GLU A 255 24.39 3.78 13.83
N CYS A 256 23.31 4.23 13.20
CA CYS A 256 21.97 3.64 13.28
C CYS A 256 21.44 3.29 11.89
N ILE A 257 20.40 2.46 11.82
CA ILE A 257 19.62 2.23 10.60
C ILE A 257 18.43 3.18 10.64
N VAL A 258 18.18 3.91 9.56
CA VAL A 258 16.97 4.70 9.35
C VAL A 258 16.14 4.02 8.28
N ALA A 259 14.88 3.75 8.55
CA ALA A 259 13.98 3.04 7.64
C ALA A 259 12.68 3.83 7.42
N SER A 260 12.12 3.74 6.21
CA SER A 260 10.80 4.29 5.89
C SER A 260 10.06 3.47 4.84
N ASP A 261 8.73 3.40 5.00
CA ASP A 261 7.86 2.70 4.06
C ASP A 261 7.75 3.43 2.71
N GLN A 262 8.01 4.74 2.69
CA GLN A 262 8.17 5.53 1.47
C GLN A 262 9.28 4.98 0.56
N GLY A 263 10.34 4.40 1.15
CA GLY A 263 11.45 3.85 0.38
C GLY A 263 11.07 2.60 -0.42
N ALA A 264 10.10 1.82 0.04
CA ALA A 264 9.57 0.67 -0.69
C ALA A 264 8.18 0.95 -1.26
N GLU A 265 7.88 2.22 -1.59
CA GLU A 265 6.63 2.60 -2.22
C GLU A 265 6.61 2.12 -3.68
N TYR A 266 5.53 1.44 -4.05
CA TYR A 266 5.28 0.98 -5.41
C TYR A 266 4.06 1.71 -5.97
N ILE A 267 4.30 2.51 -7.00
CA ILE A 267 3.30 3.41 -7.58
C ILE A 267 2.91 2.91 -8.97
N LEU A 268 1.61 2.82 -9.23
CA LEU A 268 1.10 2.64 -10.59
C LEU A 268 0.66 3.98 -11.17
N GLU A 269 1.21 4.26 -12.34
CA GLU A 269 0.90 5.44 -13.15
C GLU A 269 0.23 5.03 -14.45
N ASP A 270 -0.70 5.85 -14.93
CA ASP A 270 -1.30 5.66 -16.24
C ASP A 270 -0.37 6.17 -17.38
N ASP A 271 -0.83 6.04 -18.63
CA ASP A 271 -0.07 6.52 -19.81
C ASP A 271 0.29 8.02 -19.77
N ASN A 272 -0.43 8.82 -18.98
CA ASN A 272 -0.23 10.25 -18.83
C ASN A 272 0.64 10.62 -17.60
N GLY A 273 1.11 9.63 -16.84
CA GLY A 273 1.86 9.83 -15.60
C GLY A 273 0.97 10.14 -14.39
N HIS A 274 -0.34 9.88 -14.49
CA HIS A 274 -1.25 10.05 -13.35
C HIS A 274 -1.18 8.84 -12.43
N ARG A 275 -0.75 9.07 -11.19
CA ARG A 275 -0.75 8.04 -10.12
C ARG A 275 -2.19 7.64 -9.78
N TYR A 276 -2.46 6.34 -9.79
CA TYR A 276 -3.80 5.83 -9.49
C TYR A 276 -3.81 4.72 -8.43
N VAL A 277 -2.65 4.12 -8.13
CA VAL A 277 -2.44 3.24 -6.98
C VAL A 277 -1.07 3.48 -6.36
N THR A 278 -1.01 3.37 -5.04
CA THR A 278 0.23 3.19 -4.29
C THR A 278 0.13 1.92 -3.43
N TRP A 279 1.19 1.13 -3.39
CA TRP A 279 1.41 0.08 -2.41
C TRP A 279 2.63 0.43 -1.56
N ARG A 280 2.54 0.12 -0.27
CA ARG A 280 3.69 0.12 0.62
C ARG A 280 4.24 -1.28 0.64
N GLY A 281 5.27 -1.52 -0.16
CA GLY A 281 5.83 -2.86 -0.39
C GLY A 281 6.72 -3.36 0.73
N GLY A 282 7.13 -2.50 1.67
CA GLY A 282 8.05 -2.82 2.76
C GLY A 282 8.71 -1.56 3.33
N PHE A 283 10.03 -1.61 3.52
CA PHE A 283 10.85 -0.46 3.90
C PHE A 283 12.06 -0.31 2.97
N GLY A 284 12.35 0.92 2.59
CA GLY A 284 13.72 1.31 2.25
C GLY A 284 14.46 1.69 3.53
N TYR A 285 15.76 1.41 3.61
CA TYR A 285 16.58 1.78 4.75
C TYR A 285 18.03 2.03 4.36
N ASP A 286 18.73 2.78 5.18
CA ASP A 286 20.18 2.98 5.08
C ASP A 286 20.75 3.28 6.47
N ARG A 287 22.08 3.43 6.59
CA ARG A 287 22.74 3.74 7.84
C ARG A 287 23.22 5.18 7.91
N TRP A 288 23.01 5.80 9.06
CA TRP A 288 23.32 7.22 9.31
C TRP A 288 23.89 7.44 10.70
N SER A 289 24.45 8.62 10.93
CA SER A 289 24.74 9.09 12.27
C SER A 289 23.44 9.25 13.05
N PHE A 290 23.49 9.24 14.38
CA PHE A 290 22.28 9.52 15.16
C PHE A 290 21.70 10.91 14.89
N ASP A 291 22.54 11.93 14.71
CA ASP A 291 22.12 13.30 14.39
C ASP A 291 21.37 13.35 13.04
N GLU A 292 22.04 12.92 11.97
CA GLU A 292 21.43 12.91 10.64
C GLU A 292 20.24 11.97 10.55
N GLY A 293 20.27 10.83 11.24
CA GLY A 293 19.15 9.89 11.28
C GLY A 293 17.91 10.49 11.95
N THR A 294 18.09 11.26 13.03
CA THR A 294 16.97 12.01 13.63
C THR A 294 16.44 13.09 12.70
N MET A 295 17.32 13.86 12.06
CA MET A 295 16.94 14.87 11.08
C MET A 295 16.17 14.27 9.90
N THR A 296 16.63 13.12 9.40
CA THR A 296 16.02 12.39 8.30
C THR A 296 14.61 11.93 8.67
N CYS A 297 14.42 11.34 9.85
CA CYS A 297 13.08 10.98 10.33
C CYS A 297 12.15 12.20 10.44
N MET A 298 12.65 13.35 10.90
CA MET A 298 11.87 14.59 10.94
C MET A 298 11.50 15.10 9.54
N GLN A 299 12.43 15.03 8.58
CA GLN A 299 12.18 15.42 7.19
C GLN A 299 11.11 14.52 6.54
N LEU A 300 11.18 13.22 6.79
CA LEU A 300 10.22 12.22 6.31
C LEU A 300 8.82 12.43 6.93
N GLU A 301 8.75 12.72 8.25
CA GLU A 301 7.50 13.05 8.95
C GLU A 301 6.84 14.30 8.36
N GLN A 302 7.62 15.35 8.15
CA GLN A 302 7.14 16.62 7.62
C GLN A 302 6.85 16.55 6.10
N ALA A 303 7.21 15.44 5.44
CA ALA A 303 7.17 15.28 4.00
C ALA A 303 7.89 16.42 3.26
N ASN A 304 8.98 16.93 3.83
CA ASN A 304 9.79 18.00 3.24
C ASN A 304 10.62 17.49 2.06
N GLU A 305 11.19 16.29 2.22
CA GLU A 305 12.01 15.59 1.23
C GLU A 305 11.51 14.15 1.14
N SER A 306 11.53 13.60 -0.07
CA SER A 306 11.19 12.19 -0.29
C SER A 306 12.35 11.30 0.15
N PHE A 307 12.02 10.06 0.53
CA PHE A 307 13.05 9.07 0.87
C PHE A 307 14.14 8.96 -0.21
N MET A 308 13.77 8.89 -1.49
CA MET A 308 14.75 8.77 -2.57
C MET A 308 15.60 10.03 -2.80
N GLU A 309 15.22 11.19 -2.26
CA GLU A 309 16.06 12.40 -2.27
C GLU A 309 17.09 12.39 -1.13
N LEU A 310 16.73 11.78 0.01
CA LEU A 310 17.57 11.67 1.20
C LEU A 310 18.65 10.58 1.06
N PHE A 311 18.29 9.46 0.44
CA PHE A 311 19.15 8.27 0.36
C PHE A 311 19.64 8.02 -1.07
N GLN A 312 20.96 8.03 -1.28
CA GLN A 312 21.55 7.82 -2.62
C GLN A 312 21.52 6.35 -3.05
N GLU A 313 21.82 5.43 -2.14
CA GLU A 313 21.91 3.99 -2.41
C GLU A 313 21.23 3.16 -1.29
N PRO A 314 19.93 3.38 -1.01
CA PRO A 314 19.25 2.67 0.05
C PRO A 314 19.14 1.16 -0.23
N GLU A 315 19.13 0.38 0.84
CA GLU A 315 18.72 -1.03 0.83
C GLU A 315 17.20 -1.15 1.00
N PHE A 316 16.64 -2.30 0.63
CA PHE A 316 15.20 -2.55 0.71
C PHE A 316 14.88 -3.90 1.33
N VAL A 317 13.82 -3.93 2.14
CA VAL A 317 13.18 -5.15 2.65
C VAL A 317 11.69 -5.10 2.38
N TYR A 318 11.14 -6.15 1.79
CA TYR A 318 9.74 -6.18 1.37
C TYR A 318 8.90 -7.06 2.29
N TRP A 319 7.61 -6.74 2.39
CA TRP A 319 6.59 -7.64 2.91
C TRP A 319 6.60 -8.94 2.11
N LYS A 320 6.36 -10.07 2.79
CA LYS A 320 6.39 -11.39 2.14
C LYS A 320 5.44 -11.48 0.95
N ALA A 321 4.24 -10.92 1.08
CA ALA A 321 3.26 -10.89 -0.01
C ALA A 321 3.80 -10.12 -1.22
N PHE A 322 4.29 -8.89 -0.99
CA PHE A 322 4.84 -8.05 -2.05
C PHE A 322 6.05 -8.70 -2.73
N GLN A 323 7.00 -9.25 -1.95
CA GLN A 323 8.15 -9.98 -2.49
C GLN A 323 7.71 -11.15 -3.39
N THR A 324 6.74 -11.94 -2.94
CA THR A 324 6.24 -13.11 -3.70
C THR A 324 5.64 -12.70 -5.04
N TRP A 325 4.97 -11.55 -5.09
CA TRP A 325 4.44 -10.97 -6.32
C TRP A 325 5.55 -10.39 -7.20
N ALA A 326 6.48 -9.64 -6.59
CA ALA A 326 7.59 -8.99 -7.26
C ALA A 326 8.53 -10.01 -7.93
N ASP A 327 8.79 -11.16 -7.29
CA ASP A 327 9.62 -12.24 -7.84
C ASP A 327 9.02 -12.89 -9.11
N LYS A 328 7.70 -12.79 -9.29
CA LYS A 328 6.98 -13.32 -10.45
C LYS A 328 6.81 -12.27 -11.56
N THR A 329 7.07 -11.01 -11.24
CA THR A 329 6.85 -9.87 -12.13
C THR A 329 8.20 -9.43 -12.71
N PRO A 330 8.35 -9.29 -14.04
CA PRO A 330 9.60 -8.84 -14.62
C PRO A 330 9.99 -7.45 -14.12
N ASN A 331 11.09 -7.37 -13.38
CA ASN A 331 11.83 -6.16 -13.00
C ASN A 331 11.14 -5.18 -12.03
N PRO A 332 11.06 -5.48 -10.72
CA PRO A 332 10.70 -4.47 -9.74
C PRO A 332 11.85 -3.47 -9.46
N HIS A 333 13.15 -3.87 -9.54
CA HIS A 333 14.27 -3.04 -9.06
C HIS A 333 15.64 -3.18 -9.80
N GLY A 334 15.69 -3.50 -11.09
CA GLY A 334 16.93 -3.54 -11.90
C GLY A 334 17.23 -2.23 -12.66
N GLU A 335 18.51 -1.84 -12.69
CA GLU A 335 19.11 -0.50 -12.87
C GLU A 335 18.32 0.58 -13.65
N GLY A 336 17.91 1.61 -12.91
CA GLY A 336 17.28 2.84 -13.42
C GLY A 336 15.77 2.91 -13.19
N PHE A 337 15.32 2.63 -11.95
CA PHE A 337 13.93 2.69 -11.42
C PHE A 337 12.86 3.29 -12.35
N ASP A 338 12.46 2.54 -13.38
CA ASP A 338 11.27 2.84 -14.17
C ASP A 338 10.12 2.07 -13.52
N PHE A 339 9.24 2.81 -12.83
CA PHE A 339 8.00 2.24 -12.28
C PHE A 339 7.20 1.59 -13.42
N PRO A 340 6.68 0.36 -13.25
CA PRO A 340 5.82 -0.23 -14.26
C PRO A 340 4.58 0.64 -14.45
N LYS A 341 4.42 1.12 -15.67
CA LYS A 341 3.19 1.80 -16.08
C LYS A 341 2.04 0.82 -15.99
N GLY A 342 0.95 1.27 -15.40
CA GLY A 342 -0.31 0.57 -15.43
C GLY A 342 -0.75 0.29 -16.85
N ARG A 343 -1.27 -0.91 -17.13
CA ARG A 343 -1.93 -1.16 -18.41
C ARG A 343 -3.26 -0.41 -18.43
N SER A 344 -3.45 0.33 -19.51
CA SER A 344 -4.62 1.15 -19.75
C SER A 344 -5.35 0.64 -20.98
N TYR A 345 -6.65 0.42 -20.83
CA TYR A 345 -7.50 -0.14 -21.87
C TYR A 345 -8.60 0.84 -22.21
N TRP A 346 -8.73 1.11 -23.50
CA TRP A 346 -9.77 1.98 -24.04
C TRP A 346 -10.93 1.16 -24.58
N PRO A 347 -12.18 1.63 -24.41
CA PRO A 347 -13.30 1.03 -25.09
C PRO A 347 -13.04 0.93 -26.59
N ARG A 348 -13.39 -0.21 -27.21
CA ARG A 348 -13.43 -0.31 -28.67
C ARG A 348 -14.59 0.57 -29.14
N VAL A 349 -14.30 1.85 -29.37
CA VAL A 349 -15.23 2.73 -30.09
C VAL A 349 -15.14 2.28 -31.53
N ASP A 350 -16.13 1.52 -31.99
CA ASP A 350 -16.29 1.28 -33.42
C ASP A 350 -16.33 2.65 -34.08
N LYS A 351 -15.24 2.98 -34.77
CA LYS A 351 -15.24 4.11 -35.68
C LYS A 351 -16.14 3.65 -36.83
N ASP A 352 -17.24 4.39 -37.01
CA ASP A 352 -18.17 4.31 -38.14
C ASP A 352 -19.50 3.61 -37.83
N GLU A 353 -20.47 4.35 -37.26
CA GLU A 353 -21.88 4.38 -37.70
C GLU A 353 -22.44 5.81 -37.67
#